data_AF-Q2RFL5-F1
#
_entry.id   AF-Q2RFL5-F1
#
_cell.length_a   1.000
_cell.length_b   1.000
_cell.length_c   1.000
_cell.angle_alpha   90.00
_cell.angle_beta   90.00
_cell.angle_gamma   90.00
#
_symmetry.space_group_name_H-M   'P 1'
#
loop_
_entity.id
_entity.type
_entity.pdbx_description
1 polymer ?
#
loop_
_entity_poly.entity_id
_entity_poly.type
_entity_poly.pdbx_seq_one_letter_code
_entity_poly.pdbx_strand_id
1 'polypeptide(L)'
;MEWQAIHNWLGRLAAHSPFTYRHSLGVASLALNLARIYGMDQGECQAIYAGALLHDVGKITITNALLMKKGPLTREEWLVIKNHPRAGVELLTASGISPGILEFVAYHHERWDGGGYNGLKGPDIPLGARIIALADAFEAMTSQRPYQQIRTLPNALAEVENNAGTQFDPGLVPVFFTMIHKLMKTASSLPLIRP
;
A
#
# COMPACT_ATOMS: atom_id res chain seq x y z
N MET A 1 23.01 -2.43 4.64
CA MET A 1 23.06 -2.57 3.17
C MET A 1 21.65 -2.51 2.58
N GLU A 2 20.69 -3.30 3.08
CA GLU A 2 19.28 -3.29 2.59
C GLU A 2 18.60 -1.92 2.71
N TRP A 3 18.64 -1.25 3.86
CA TRP A 3 18.07 0.10 4.02
C TRP A 3 18.66 1.16 3.07
N GLN A 4 19.94 1.04 2.71
CA GLN A 4 20.54 1.93 1.71
C GLN A 4 19.93 1.68 0.33
N ALA A 5 19.68 0.42 -0.03
CA ALA A 5 18.98 0.07 -1.27
C ALA A 5 17.54 0.61 -1.28
N ILE A 6 16.82 0.47 -0.15
CA ILE A 6 15.47 1.04 0.02
C ILE A 6 15.49 2.55 -0.24
N HIS A 7 16.39 3.30 0.41
CA HIS A 7 16.51 4.75 0.20
C HIS A 7 16.82 5.11 -1.25
N ASN A 8 17.71 4.36 -1.91
CA ASN A 8 18.04 4.59 -3.31
C ASN A 8 16.82 4.39 -4.22
N TRP A 9 16.02 3.35 -3.99
CA TRP A 9 14.79 3.09 -4.75
C TRP A 9 13.73 4.15 -4.52
N LEU A 10 13.56 4.59 -3.28
CA LEU A 10 12.65 5.70 -2.95
C LEU A 10 13.07 7.00 -3.63
N GLY A 11 14.37 7.30 -3.70
CA GLY A 11 14.88 8.46 -4.45
C GLY A 11 14.56 8.38 -5.94
N ARG A 12 14.67 7.20 -6.55
CA ARG A 12 14.30 6.98 -7.97
C ARG A 12 12.79 7.11 -8.17
N LEU A 13 11.99 6.55 -7.27
CA LEU A 13 10.53 6.66 -7.32
C LEU A 13 10.08 8.12 -7.16
N ALA A 14 10.72 8.87 -6.26
CA ALA A 14 10.46 10.30 -6.08
C ALA A 14 10.81 11.12 -7.33
N ALA A 15 11.93 10.82 -7.99
CA ALA A 15 12.33 11.49 -9.23
C ALA A 15 11.38 11.16 -10.39
N HIS A 16 10.90 9.92 -10.47
CA HIS A 16 9.98 9.46 -11.52
C HIS A 16 8.55 9.98 -11.30
N SER A 17 8.02 9.77 -10.11
CA SER A 17 6.65 10.12 -9.70
C SER A 17 6.63 10.59 -8.24
N PRO A 18 6.78 11.91 -8.00
CA PRO A 18 6.70 12.49 -6.65
C PRO A 18 5.37 12.18 -5.93
N PHE A 19 4.30 11.98 -6.70
CA PHE A 19 2.99 11.58 -6.20
C PHE A 19 3.03 10.16 -5.61
N THR A 20 3.50 9.18 -6.40
CA THR A 20 3.59 7.77 -5.97
C THR A 20 4.54 7.61 -4.77
N TYR A 21 5.62 8.40 -4.74
CA TYR A 21 6.51 8.45 -3.58
C TYR A 21 5.79 8.88 -2.30
N ARG A 22 5.05 10.00 -2.32
CA ARG A 22 4.30 10.47 -1.13
C ARG A 22 3.25 9.47 -0.69
N HIS A 23 2.55 8.87 -1.65
CA HIS A 23 1.60 7.80 -1.41
C HIS A 23 2.27 6.63 -0.67
N SER A 24 3.44 6.16 -1.15
CA SER A 24 4.20 5.08 -0.50
C SER A 24 4.58 5.40 0.95
N LEU A 25 4.91 6.66 1.26
CA LEU A 25 5.17 7.08 2.64
C LEU A 25 3.90 7.00 3.52
N GLY A 26 2.75 7.42 2.99
CA GLY A 26 1.46 7.34 3.68
C GLY A 26 1.07 5.89 3.97
N VAL A 27 1.18 5.02 2.96
CA VAL A 27 0.92 3.58 3.08
C VAL A 27 1.84 2.95 4.10
N ALA A 28 3.14 3.25 4.06
CA ALA A 28 4.10 2.71 5.01
C ALA A 28 3.81 3.12 6.46
N SER A 29 3.44 4.39 6.68
CA SER A 29 3.03 4.86 8.00
C SER A 29 1.81 4.11 8.54
N LEU A 30 0.77 3.95 7.70
CA LEU A 30 -0.45 3.22 8.08
C LEU A 30 -0.17 1.74 8.35
N ALA A 31 0.57 1.07 7.46
CA ALA A 31 0.91 -0.34 7.57
C ALA A 31 1.74 -0.64 8.83
N LEU A 32 2.71 0.21 9.16
CA LEU A 32 3.52 0.08 10.38
C LEU A 32 2.67 0.21 11.65
N ASN A 33 1.75 1.18 11.69
CA ASN A 33 0.87 1.35 12.85
C ASN A 33 -0.11 0.18 12.99
N LEU A 34 -0.63 -0.33 11.86
CA LEU A 34 -1.53 -1.48 11.86
C LEU A 34 -0.80 -2.74 12.38
N ALA A 35 0.39 -3.02 11.86
CA ALA A 35 1.22 -4.16 12.29
C ALA A 35 1.53 -4.12 13.81
N ARG A 36 1.88 -2.93 14.33
CA ARG A 36 2.13 -2.74 15.77
C ARG A 36 0.90 -3.01 16.63
N ILE A 37 -0.26 -2.51 16.23
CA ILE A 37 -1.51 -2.71 16.99
C ILE A 37 -2.01 -4.15 16.85
N TYR A 38 -1.72 -4.81 15.73
CA TYR A 38 -1.97 -6.24 15.54
C TYR A 38 -1.12 -7.12 16.47
N GLY A 39 -0.01 -6.59 17.00
CA GLY A 39 0.85 -7.28 17.97
C GLY A 39 2.07 -7.97 17.36
N MET A 40 2.47 -7.57 16.15
CA MET A 40 3.69 -8.05 15.49
C MET A 40 4.96 -7.58 16.20
N ASP A 41 6.03 -8.36 16.08
CA ASP A 41 7.31 -7.99 16.64
C ASP A 41 7.99 -6.84 15.86
N GLN A 42 9.10 -6.34 16.40
CA GLN A 42 9.82 -5.21 15.80
C GLN A 42 10.39 -5.54 14.40
N GLY A 43 10.86 -6.76 14.18
CA GLY A 43 11.43 -7.20 12.91
C GLY A 43 10.34 -7.33 11.84
N GLU A 44 9.22 -7.96 12.18
CA GLU A 44 8.03 -8.06 11.32
C GLU A 44 7.49 -6.68 10.94
N CYS A 45 7.37 -5.78 11.92
CA CYS A 45 6.96 -4.40 11.69
C CYS A 45 7.91 -3.66 10.73
N GLN A 46 9.22 -3.85 10.87
CA GLN A 46 10.21 -3.24 9.98
C GLN A 46 10.14 -3.81 8.55
N ALA A 47 9.94 -5.12 8.41
CA ALA A 47 9.78 -5.75 7.10
C ALA A 47 8.52 -5.26 6.38
N ILE A 48 7.39 -5.14 7.09
CA ILE A 48 6.14 -4.61 6.53
C ILE A 48 6.30 -3.13 6.16
N TYR A 49 6.94 -2.33 7.01
CA TYR A 49 7.22 -0.93 6.70
C TYR A 49 8.08 -0.79 5.43
N ALA A 50 9.12 -1.62 5.29
CA ALA A 50 9.95 -1.64 4.09
C ALA A 50 9.17 -2.11 2.84
N GLY A 51 8.37 -3.17 2.95
CA GLY A 51 7.50 -3.64 1.87
C GLY A 51 6.50 -2.58 1.42
N ALA A 52 5.90 -1.87 2.37
CA ALA A 52 4.99 -0.77 2.11
C ALA A 52 5.67 0.44 1.44
N LEU A 53 6.92 0.74 1.79
CA LEU A 53 7.70 1.78 1.07
C LEU A 53 7.99 1.39 -0.38
N LEU A 54 8.14 0.09 -0.64
CA LEU A 54 8.61 -0.43 -1.92
C LEU A 54 7.49 -0.96 -2.83
N HIS A 55 6.25 -1.11 -2.34
CA HIS A 55 5.15 -1.80 -3.04
C HIS A 55 4.94 -1.30 -4.47
N ASP A 56 5.13 0.01 -4.68
CA ASP A 56 4.88 0.71 -5.92
C ASP A 56 6.14 1.00 -6.76
N VAL A 57 7.33 0.53 -6.36
CA VAL A 57 8.61 0.82 -7.06
C VAL A 57 8.57 0.39 -8.53
N GLY A 58 7.86 -0.68 -8.86
CA GLY A 58 7.72 -1.13 -10.25
C GLY A 58 7.06 -0.10 -11.17
N LYS A 59 6.34 0.91 -10.64
CA LYS A 59 5.77 2.01 -11.43
C LYS A 59 6.84 2.87 -12.13
N ILE A 60 8.12 2.79 -11.73
CA ILE A 60 9.25 3.40 -12.45
C ILE A 60 9.35 2.90 -13.90
N THR A 61 8.88 1.68 -14.17
CA THR A 61 8.86 1.10 -15.52
C THR A 61 7.73 1.63 -16.40
N ILE A 62 6.80 2.40 -15.83
CA ILE A 62 5.60 2.90 -16.49
C ILE A 62 5.80 4.37 -16.84
N THR A 63 5.40 4.77 -18.06
CA THR A 63 5.52 6.18 -18.48
C THR A 63 4.69 7.12 -17.60
N ASN A 64 5.22 8.32 -17.35
CA ASN A 64 4.48 9.34 -16.61
C ASN A 64 3.18 9.75 -17.30
N ALA A 65 3.13 9.72 -18.63
CA ALA A 65 1.90 9.99 -19.38
C ALA A 65 0.78 9.01 -19.02
N LEU A 66 1.10 7.72 -18.87
CA LEU A 66 0.14 6.70 -18.48
C LEU A 66 -0.25 6.79 -17.01
N LEU A 67 0.73 6.99 -16.10
CA LEU A 67 0.46 7.17 -14.66
C LEU A 67 -0.42 8.40 -14.37
N MET A 68 -0.29 9.45 -15.18
CA MET A 68 -1.03 10.71 -15.04
C MET A 68 -2.23 10.83 -15.97
N LYS A 69 -2.60 9.75 -16.67
CA LYS A 69 -3.71 9.76 -17.62
C LYS A 69 -5.00 10.17 -16.91
N LYS A 70 -5.72 11.13 -17.51
CA LYS A 70 -7.06 11.52 -17.08
C LYS A 70 -8.10 10.63 -17.77
N GLY A 71 -9.02 10.07 -17.00
CA GLY A 71 -10.08 9.19 -17.52
C GLY A 71 -9.73 7.71 -17.45
N PRO A 72 -10.59 6.84 -18.01
CA PRO A 72 -10.42 5.39 -17.90
C PRO A 72 -9.21 4.90 -18.69
N LEU A 73 -8.59 3.85 -18.16
CA LEU A 73 -7.55 3.10 -18.87
C LEU A 73 -8.19 2.17 -19.91
N THR A 74 -7.53 1.98 -21.04
CA THR A 74 -7.83 0.85 -21.91
C THR A 74 -7.41 -0.45 -21.23
N ARG A 75 -7.84 -1.59 -21.77
CA ARG A 75 -7.44 -2.90 -21.24
C ARG A 75 -5.93 -3.09 -21.28
N GLU A 76 -5.28 -2.66 -22.35
CA GLU A 76 -3.84 -2.78 -22.57
C GLU A 76 -3.07 -1.89 -21.58
N GLU A 77 -3.52 -0.66 -21.40
CA GLU A 77 -2.98 0.27 -20.41
C GLU A 77 -3.13 -0.24 -18.97
N TRP A 78 -4.28 -0.84 -18.66
CA TRP A 78 -4.50 -1.46 -17.37
C TRP A 78 -3.57 -2.67 -17.15
N LEU A 79 -3.32 -3.49 -18.17
CA LEU A 79 -2.37 -4.60 -18.07
C LEU A 79 -0.94 -4.12 -17.80
N VAL A 80 -0.53 -2.99 -18.40
CA VAL A 80 0.77 -2.36 -18.11
C VAL A 80 0.85 -1.93 -16.64
N ILE A 81 -0.20 -1.28 -16.12
CA ILE A 81 -0.24 -0.86 -14.72
C ILE A 81 -0.31 -2.06 -13.77
N LYS A 82 -1.12 -3.07 -14.07
CA LYS A 82 -1.24 -4.32 -13.29
C LYS A 82 0.10 -5.05 -13.14
N ASN A 83 1.02 -4.86 -14.09
CA ASN A 83 2.33 -5.52 -14.05
C ASN A 83 3.34 -4.91 -13.06
N HIS A 84 3.07 -3.74 -12.45
CA HIS A 84 4.04 -3.09 -11.57
C HIS A 84 4.50 -3.93 -10.35
N PRO A 85 3.71 -4.81 -9.72
CA PRO A 85 4.20 -5.62 -8.60
C PRO A 85 5.32 -6.56 -9.05
N ARG A 86 5.11 -7.26 -10.19
CA ARG A 86 6.14 -8.13 -10.80
C ARG A 86 7.39 -7.35 -11.18
N ALA A 87 7.23 -6.22 -11.86
CA ALA A 87 8.36 -5.37 -12.23
C ALA A 87 9.12 -4.85 -10.99
N GLY A 88 8.40 -4.52 -9.91
CA GLY A 88 8.98 -4.13 -8.63
C GLY A 88 9.84 -5.24 -8.04
N VAL A 89 9.31 -6.46 -7.97
CA VAL A 89 10.06 -7.63 -7.48
C VAL A 89 11.34 -7.85 -8.27
N GLU A 90 11.30 -7.77 -9.61
CA GLU A 90 12.47 -7.93 -10.48
C GLU A 90 13.56 -6.90 -10.18
N LEU A 91 13.19 -5.62 -10.07
CA LEU A 91 14.12 -4.53 -9.77
C LEU A 91 14.75 -4.66 -8.37
N LEU A 92 13.93 -5.02 -7.38
CA LEU A 92 14.33 -5.09 -5.97
C LEU A 92 15.18 -6.33 -5.67
N THR A 93 14.91 -7.45 -6.34
CA THR A 93 15.69 -8.69 -6.23
C THR A 93 17.15 -8.44 -6.60
N ALA A 94 17.39 -7.74 -7.71
CA ALA A 94 18.74 -7.35 -8.15
C ALA A 94 19.48 -6.42 -7.17
N SER A 95 18.76 -5.83 -6.20
CA SER A 95 19.30 -4.91 -5.20
C SER A 95 19.49 -5.54 -3.83
N GLY A 96 19.28 -6.86 -3.69
CA GLY A 96 19.48 -7.59 -2.45
C GLY A 96 18.42 -7.34 -1.38
N ILE A 97 17.20 -6.95 -1.78
CA ILE A 97 16.06 -6.87 -0.86
C ILE A 97 15.63 -8.29 -0.46
N SER A 98 15.32 -8.48 0.82
CA SER A 98 14.98 -9.78 1.39
C SER A 98 13.72 -10.40 0.79
N PRO A 99 13.66 -11.74 0.65
CA PRO A 99 12.50 -12.42 0.05
C PRO A 99 11.16 -12.08 0.69
N GLY A 100 11.09 -11.95 2.03
CA GLY A 100 9.83 -11.61 2.71
C GLY A 100 9.29 -10.23 2.32
N ILE A 101 10.17 -9.23 2.12
CA ILE A 101 9.78 -7.92 1.61
C ILE A 101 9.33 -8.03 0.15
N LEU A 102 10.01 -8.84 -0.66
CA LEU A 102 9.62 -9.07 -2.06
C LEU A 102 8.24 -9.72 -2.17
N GLU A 103 7.87 -10.64 -1.28
CA GLU A 103 6.52 -11.22 -1.22
C GLU A 103 5.46 -10.15 -0.94
N PHE A 104 5.75 -9.21 -0.03
CA PHE A 104 4.84 -8.10 0.24
C PHE A 104 4.62 -7.23 -1.00
N VAL A 105 5.70 -6.93 -1.74
CA VAL A 105 5.62 -6.18 -3.01
C VAL A 105 4.86 -7.00 -4.06
N ALA A 106 5.08 -8.31 -4.17
CA ALA A 106 4.44 -9.16 -5.17
C ALA A 106 2.92 -9.25 -4.99
N TYR A 107 2.46 -9.30 -3.73
CA TYR A 107 1.09 -9.71 -3.39
C TYR A 107 0.22 -8.60 -2.77
N HIS A 108 0.68 -7.35 -2.73
CA HIS A 108 -0.12 -6.26 -2.14
C HIS A 108 -1.42 -5.92 -2.90
N HIS A 109 -1.59 -6.41 -4.15
CA HIS A 109 -2.87 -6.34 -4.90
C HIS A 109 -3.71 -7.63 -4.81
N GLU A 110 -3.34 -8.56 -3.92
CA GLU A 110 -4.22 -9.69 -3.64
C GLU A 110 -5.47 -9.24 -2.87
N ARG A 111 -6.57 -9.94 -3.12
CA ARG A 111 -7.85 -9.74 -2.43
C ARG A 111 -8.14 -10.96 -1.58
N TRP A 112 -8.69 -10.76 -0.40
CA TRP A 112 -9.04 -11.85 0.52
C TRP A 112 -9.91 -12.93 -0.15
N ASP A 113 -10.80 -12.56 -1.07
CA ASP A 113 -11.68 -13.45 -1.82
C ASP A 113 -11.03 -14.26 -2.96
N GLY A 114 -9.78 -13.96 -3.31
CA GLY A 114 -9.07 -14.55 -4.46
C GLY A 114 -9.27 -13.81 -5.79
N GLY A 115 -9.99 -12.68 -5.80
CA GLY A 115 -10.16 -11.82 -6.99
C GLY A 115 -8.96 -10.93 -7.32
N GLY A 116 -7.82 -11.15 -6.64
CA GLY A 116 -6.60 -10.38 -6.76
C GLY A 116 -5.81 -10.61 -8.05
N TYR A 117 -4.58 -10.10 -8.09
CA TYR A 117 -3.77 -10.14 -9.32
C TYR A 117 -3.27 -11.54 -9.68
N ASN A 118 -2.89 -12.34 -8.69
CA ASN A 118 -2.36 -13.69 -8.82
C ASN A 118 -3.34 -14.75 -8.28
N GLY A 119 -4.40 -14.34 -7.58
CA GLY A 119 -5.50 -15.22 -7.19
C GLY A 119 -5.26 -15.98 -5.89
N LEU A 120 -4.34 -15.51 -5.05
CA LEU A 120 -4.18 -16.04 -3.70
C LEU A 120 -5.39 -15.66 -2.85
N LYS A 121 -5.80 -16.55 -1.95
CA LYS A 121 -7.04 -16.39 -1.18
C LYS A 121 -6.79 -16.53 0.31
N GLY A 122 -7.41 -15.66 1.10
CA GLY A 122 -7.42 -15.80 2.54
C GLY A 122 -6.01 -15.85 3.16
N PRO A 123 -5.75 -16.83 4.04
CA PRO A 123 -4.44 -17.02 4.67
C PRO A 123 -3.28 -17.33 3.74
N ASP A 124 -3.52 -17.76 2.48
CA ASP A 124 -2.46 -17.99 1.50
C ASP A 124 -1.77 -16.69 1.08
N ILE A 125 -2.42 -15.54 1.33
CA ILE A 125 -1.83 -14.22 1.15
C ILE A 125 -0.93 -13.93 2.37
N PRO A 126 0.35 -13.57 2.19
CA PRO A 126 1.21 -13.18 3.29
C PRO A 126 0.58 -12.07 4.14
N LEU A 127 0.65 -12.20 5.46
CA LEU A 127 -0.01 -11.26 6.38
C LEU A 127 0.46 -9.81 6.18
N GLY A 128 1.75 -9.61 5.91
CA GLY A 128 2.29 -8.29 5.56
C GLY A 128 1.68 -7.71 4.28
N ALA A 129 1.44 -8.54 3.25
CA ALA A 129 0.76 -8.11 2.03
C ALA A 129 -0.71 -7.73 2.28
N ARG A 130 -1.42 -8.47 3.13
CA ARG A 130 -2.79 -8.13 3.57
C ARG A 130 -2.86 -6.79 4.30
N ILE A 131 -1.90 -6.54 5.19
CA ILE A 131 -1.75 -5.25 5.91
C ILE A 131 -1.49 -4.10 4.93
N ILE A 132 -0.58 -4.30 3.97
CA ILE A 132 -0.25 -3.29 2.96
C ILE A 132 -1.43 -3.03 2.03
N ALA A 133 -2.15 -4.06 1.58
CA ALA A 133 -3.32 -3.91 0.71
C ALA A 133 -4.42 -3.03 1.35
N LEU A 134 -4.68 -3.23 2.66
CA LEU A 134 -5.64 -2.42 3.41
C LEU A 134 -5.14 -0.98 3.56
N ALA A 135 -3.87 -0.80 3.95
CA ALA A 135 -3.25 0.51 4.10
C ALA A 135 -3.21 1.29 2.77
N ASP A 136 -2.88 0.63 1.67
CA ASP A 136 -2.83 1.19 0.30
C ASP A 136 -4.21 1.70 -0.12
N ALA A 137 -5.24 0.85 -0.03
CA ALA A 137 -6.59 1.24 -0.38
C ALA A 137 -7.10 2.42 0.47
N PHE A 138 -6.83 2.41 1.77
CA PHE A 138 -7.26 3.51 2.65
C PHE A 138 -6.52 4.81 2.38
N GLU A 139 -5.19 4.77 2.20
CA GLU A 139 -4.41 5.94 1.80
C GLU A 139 -4.95 6.51 0.49
N ALA A 140 -5.16 5.64 -0.51
CA ALA A 140 -5.68 6.04 -1.81
C ALA A 140 -7.04 6.74 -1.74
N MET A 141 -7.92 6.34 -0.81
CA MET A 141 -9.23 6.97 -0.60
C MET A 141 -9.17 8.32 0.12
N THR A 142 -8.17 8.50 0.99
CA THR A 142 -8.10 9.64 1.92
C THR A 142 -7.04 10.68 1.53
N SER A 143 -6.13 10.34 0.60
CA SER A 143 -5.14 11.27 0.08
C SER A 143 -5.70 12.15 -1.04
N GLN A 144 -5.28 13.42 -1.08
CA GLN A 144 -5.57 14.33 -2.19
C GLN A 144 -4.85 13.85 -3.45
N ARG A 145 -5.57 13.19 -4.36
CA ARG A 145 -5.09 12.95 -5.73
C ARG A 145 -5.54 14.09 -6.64
N PRO A 146 -4.75 14.51 -7.64
CA PRO A 146 -5.09 15.65 -8.52
C PRO A 146 -6.44 15.53 -9.27
N TYR A 147 -7.06 14.34 -9.27
CA TYR A 147 -8.25 14.01 -10.04
C TYR A 147 -9.34 13.25 -9.25
N GLN A 148 -9.22 13.13 -7.91
CA GLN A 148 -10.25 12.49 -7.07
C GLN A 148 -10.80 13.48 -6.03
N GLN A 149 -12.12 13.46 -5.83
CA GLN A 149 -12.72 14.00 -4.62
C GLN A 149 -12.27 13.13 -3.44
N ILE A 150 -11.65 13.76 -2.44
CA ILE A 150 -11.25 13.10 -1.19
C ILE A 150 -12.50 12.47 -0.58
N ARG A 151 -12.47 11.18 -0.24
CA ARG A 151 -13.53 10.60 0.58
C ARG A 151 -13.35 11.12 2.00
N THR A 152 -14.45 11.54 2.63
CA THR A 152 -14.45 11.85 4.06
C THR A 152 -14.00 10.60 4.83
N LEU A 153 -13.35 10.80 5.99
CA LEU A 153 -12.91 9.70 6.84
C LEU A 153 -14.04 8.68 7.13
N PRO A 154 -15.30 9.09 7.45
CA PRO A 154 -16.40 8.15 7.60
C PRO A 154 -16.68 7.30 6.35
N ASN A 155 -16.63 7.90 5.15
CA ASN A 155 -16.88 7.17 3.90
C ASN A 155 -15.75 6.19 3.58
N ALA A 156 -14.50 6.55 3.87
CA ALA A 156 -13.35 5.66 3.70
C ALA A 156 -13.43 4.47 4.68
N LEU A 157 -13.82 4.70 5.93
CA LEU A 157 -14.02 3.63 6.91
C LEU A 157 -15.18 2.72 6.52
N ALA A 158 -16.30 3.27 6.07
CA ALA A 158 -17.44 2.47 5.59
C ALA A 158 -17.05 1.59 4.40
N GLU A 159 -16.20 2.08 3.47
CA GLU A 159 -15.69 1.25 2.38
C GLU A 159 -14.83 0.08 2.89
N VAL A 160 -13.97 0.31 3.89
CA VAL A 160 -13.15 -0.75 4.49
C VAL A 160 -14.05 -1.81 5.15
N GLU A 161 -15.08 -1.39 5.88
CA GLU A 161 -16.05 -2.31 6.51
C GLU A 161 -16.84 -3.12 5.48
N ASN A 162 -17.38 -2.46 4.45
CA ASN A 162 -18.17 -3.10 3.40
C ASN A 162 -17.38 -4.14 2.59
N ASN A 163 -16.05 -4.01 2.55
CA ASN A 163 -15.18 -4.93 1.83
C ASN A 163 -14.42 -5.91 2.74
N ALA A 164 -14.80 -6.02 4.01
CA ALA A 164 -14.29 -7.04 4.91
C ALA A 164 -14.70 -8.45 4.43
N GLY A 165 -13.75 -9.37 4.32
CA GLY A 165 -14.00 -10.73 3.82
C GLY A 165 -14.12 -10.83 2.29
N THR A 166 -14.03 -9.71 1.55
CA THR A 166 -13.93 -9.71 0.09
C THR A 166 -12.58 -9.15 -0.35
N GLN A 167 -12.38 -7.84 -0.25
CA GLN A 167 -11.09 -7.22 -0.55
C GLN A 167 -10.11 -7.41 0.60
N PHE A 168 -10.57 -7.17 1.83
CA PHE A 168 -9.72 -7.08 3.01
C PHE A 168 -9.88 -8.30 3.91
N ASP A 169 -8.79 -8.65 4.59
CA ASP A 169 -8.81 -9.65 5.66
C ASP A 169 -9.80 -9.21 6.76
N PRO A 170 -10.85 -10.01 7.04
CA PRO A 170 -11.84 -9.66 8.06
C PRO A 170 -11.24 -9.59 9.47
N GLY A 171 -10.11 -10.25 9.74
CA GLY A 171 -9.37 -10.15 10.99
C GLY A 171 -8.60 -8.85 11.15
N LEU A 172 -8.21 -8.19 10.06
CA LEU A 172 -7.48 -6.91 10.09
C LEU A 172 -8.40 -5.69 10.23
N VAL A 173 -9.63 -5.76 9.73
CA VAL A 173 -10.56 -4.62 9.73
C VAL A 173 -10.85 -4.07 11.14
N PRO A 174 -11.20 -4.90 12.16
CA PRO A 174 -11.41 -4.39 13.52
C PRO A 174 -10.15 -3.76 14.15
N VAL A 175 -8.97 -4.32 13.84
CA VAL A 175 -7.68 -3.80 14.31
C VAL A 175 -7.38 -2.45 13.66
N PHE A 176 -7.69 -2.31 12.38
CA PHE A 176 -7.57 -1.05 11.65
C PHE A 176 -8.48 0.04 12.24
N PHE A 177 -9.72 -0.30 12.60
CA PHE A 177 -10.65 0.65 13.20
C PHE A 177 -10.15 1.11 14.58
N THR A 178 -9.63 0.17 15.38
CA THR A 178 -8.95 0.48 16.65
C THR A 178 -7.77 1.42 16.46
N MET A 179 -6.94 1.18 15.43
CA MET A 179 -5.82 2.04 15.06
C MET A 179 -6.28 3.46 14.76
N ILE A 180 -7.24 3.63 13.84
CA ILE A 180 -7.73 4.94 13.42
C ILE A 180 -8.31 5.70 14.61
N HIS A 181 -9.12 5.05 15.44
CA HIS A 181 -9.68 5.68 16.64
C HIS A 181 -8.60 6.13 17.63
N LYS A 182 -7.54 5.32 17.83
CA LYS A 182 -6.39 5.72 18.67
C LYS A 182 -5.66 6.92 18.08
N LEU A 183 -5.39 6.90 16.77
CA LEU A 183 -4.74 8.00 16.06
C LEU A 183 -5.56 9.29 16.17
N MET A 184 -6.89 9.24 16.01
CA MET A 184 -7.77 10.39 16.17
C MET A 184 -7.74 10.97 17.58
N LYS A 185 -7.72 10.13 18.62
CA LYS A 185 -7.60 10.58 20.03
C LYS A 185 -6.27 11.29 20.28
N THR A 186 -5.18 10.76 19.72
CA THR A 186 -3.86 11.39 19.84
C THR A 186 -3.68 12.61 18.93
N ALA A 187 -4.40 12.69 17.81
CA ALA A 187 -4.32 13.75 16.80
C ALA A 187 -5.05 15.05 17.18
N SER A 188 -5.55 15.16 18.42
CA SER A 188 -5.83 16.44 19.08
C SER A 188 -4.61 17.40 19.11
N SER A 189 -3.45 16.98 18.56
CA SER A 189 -2.21 17.74 18.45
C SER A 189 -1.45 17.66 17.09
N LEU A 190 -1.99 17.15 15.97
CA LEU A 190 -1.29 17.19 14.64
C LEU A 190 -2.23 17.35 13.40
N PRO A 191 -1.77 17.99 12.30
CA PRO A 191 -2.60 18.68 11.30
C PRO A 191 -2.93 17.82 10.06
N LEU A 192 -3.34 16.57 10.23
CA LEU A 192 -3.70 15.69 9.09
C LEU A 192 -5.20 15.57 8.84
N ILE A 193 -6.01 16.27 9.64
CA ILE A 193 -7.45 16.36 9.43
C ILE A 193 -7.79 17.86 9.46
N ARG A 194 -7.69 18.52 8.30
CA ARG A 194 -8.43 19.77 8.10
C ARG A 194 -9.61 19.46 7.18
N PRO A 195 -10.80 19.99 7.51
CA PRO A 195 -12.02 19.80 6.71
C PRO A 195 -11.85 20.32 5.28
#